data_AF-A0AAV5DZQ7-F1
#
_entry.id   AF-A0AAV5DZQ7-F1
#
_cell.length_a   1.000
_cell.length_b   1.000
_cell.length_c   1.000
_cell.angle_alpha   90.00
_cell.angle_beta   90.00
_cell.angle_gamma   90.00
#
_symmetry.space_group_name_H-M   'P 1'
#
loop_
_entity.id
_entity.type
_entity.pdbx_description
1 polymer ?
#
loop_
_entity_poly.entity_id
_entity_poly.type
_entity_poly.pdbx_seq_one_letter_code
_entity_poly.pdbx_strand_id
1 'polypeptide(L)'
;MCQIADVLAEAGAPCGINSVCLYGGTSKGPQISALKSGVDIVIGTPGRMKDLIEMGVCCLNEVSFVVLDEADRMLDLGFEPEVREILSQTSSVRQMVMFSATWPLAVHKLAQEFMDPNPIKVVIGSEDLAANHDVMQIVEVLEDRARDSRLLALLEKYHTSRRLIYQS
;
A
#
# COMPACT_ATOMS: atom_id res chain seq x y z
N MET A 1 9.93 -8.88 2.03
CA MET A 1 8.70 -9.66 2.28
C MET A 1 7.59 -8.66 2.51
N CYS A 2 6.36 -8.97 2.07
CA CYS A 2 5.22 -8.06 2.24
C CYS A 2 5.02 -7.80 3.75
N GLN A 3 5.23 -6.57 4.22
CA GLN A 3 5.18 -6.23 5.65
C GLN A 3 3.83 -6.62 6.28
N ILE A 4 2.75 -6.48 5.52
CA ILE A 4 1.38 -6.85 5.91
C ILE A 4 1.27 -8.36 6.16
N ALA A 5 1.98 -9.19 5.40
CA ALA A 5 1.91 -10.63 5.50
C ALA A 5 2.56 -11.17 6.78
N ASP A 6 3.72 -10.61 7.14
CA ASP A 6 4.46 -11.03 8.33
C ASP A 6 3.62 -10.72 9.59
N VAL A 7 3.00 -9.53 9.62
CA VAL A 7 2.10 -9.12 10.70
C VAL A 7 0.85 -10.01 10.78
N LEU A 8 0.23 -10.34 9.62
CA LEU A 8 -0.95 -11.19 9.60
C LEU A 8 -0.64 -12.65 9.95
N ALA A 9 0.54 -13.15 9.59
CA ALA A 9 0.96 -14.49 10.00
C ALA A 9 1.13 -14.56 11.53
N GLU A 10 1.73 -13.54 12.15
CA GLU A 10 1.88 -13.47 13.61
C GLU A 10 0.52 -13.32 14.32
N ALA A 11 -0.31 -12.39 13.86
CA ALA A 11 -1.62 -12.12 14.47
C ALA A 11 -2.64 -13.23 14.23
N GLY A 12 -2.58 -13.91 13.08
CA GLY A 12 -3.53 -14.94 12.66
C GLY A 12 -3.24 -16.34 13.19
N ALA A 13 -1.99 -16.62 13.59
CA ALA A 13 -1.56 -17.95 14.05
C ALA A 13 -2.40 -18.52 15.21
N PRO A 14 -2.78 -17.75 16.25
CA PRO A 14 -3.63 -18.26 17.34
C PRO A 14 -5.04 -18.66 16.88
N CYS A 15 -5.52 -18.05 15.79
CA CYS A 15 -6.86 -18.26 15.25
C CYS A 15 -6.91 -19.30 14.11
N GLY A 16 -5.74 -19.86 13.72
CA GLY A 16 -5.65 -20.79 12.59
C GLY A 16 -5.93 -20.16 11.23
N ILE A 17 -5.79 -18.83 11.13
CA ILE A 17 -6.04 -18.06 9.90
C ILE A 17 -4.89 -18.25 8.93
N ASN A 18 -5.20 -18.62 7.68
CA ASN A 18 -4.24 -18.79 6.61
C ASN A 18 -4.27 -17.59 5.66
N SER A 19 -3.10 -17.11 5.26
CA SER A 19 -2.98 -16.00 4.32
C SER A 19 -2.02 -16.31 3.18
N VAL A 20 -2.21 -15.63 2.04
CA VAL A 20 -1.31 -15.74 0.88
C VAL A 20 -1.00 -14.36 0.30
N CYS A 21 0.25 -14.20 -0.15
CA CYS A 21 0.70 -13.00 -0.84
C CYS A 21 0.81 -13.20 -2.35
N LEU A 22 0.11 -12.34 -3.10
CA LEU A 22 0.02 -12.34 -4.55
C LEU A 22 0.75 -11.12 -5.11
N TYR A 23 2.02 -11.28 -5.47
CA TYR A 23 2.82 -10.21 -6.06
C TYR A 23 3.70 -10.68 -7.21
N GLY A 24 4.08 -9.73 -8.07
CA GLY A 24 4.95 -9.91 -9.24
C GLY A 24 6.38 -10.36 -8.91
N GLY A 25 7.19 -10.64 -9.94
CA GLY A 25 8.62 -10.96 -9.77
C GLY A 25 8.95 -12.34 -9.18
N THR A 26 7.93 -13.15 -8.86
CA THR A 26 8.09 -14.53 -8.37
C THR A 26 7.19 -15.50 -9.15
N SER A 27 7.53 -16.80 -9.10
CA SER A 27 6.76 -17.86 -9.76
C SER A 27 5.31 -17.87 -9.27
N LYS A 28 4.36 -18.04 -10.20
CA LYS A 28 2.93 -18.17 -9.91
C LYS A 28 2.61 -19.51 -9.23
N GLY A 29 3.42 -20.55 -9.43
CA GLY A 29 3.15 -21.92 -8.96
C GLY A 29 2.85 -22.02 -7.46
N PRO A 30 3.73 -21.51 -6.56
CA PRO A 30 3.49 -21.51 -5.12
C PRO A 30 2.23 -20.72 -4.72
N GLN A 31 1.99 -19.56 -5.35
CA GLN A 31 0.81 -18.72 -5.09
C GLN A 31 -0.49 -19.45 -5.49
N ILE A 32 -0.49 -20.11 -6.65
CA ILE A 32 -1.60 -20.95 -7.13
C ILE A 32 -1.83 -22.14 -6.19
N SER A 33 -0.77 -22.80 -5.74
CA SER A 33 -0.88 -23.93 -4.82
C SER A 33 -1.51 -23.51 -3.49
N ALA A 34 -1.09 -22.37 -2.94
CA ALA A 34 -1.65 -21.84 -1.71
C ALA A 34 -3.14 -21.50 -1.87
N LEU A 35 -3.53 -20.82 -2.95
CA LEU A 35 -4.94 -20.53 -3.24
C LEU A 35 -5.79 -21.82 -3.35
N LYS A 36 -5.27 -22.86 -4.00
CA LYS A 36 -5.97 -24.16 -4.12
C LYS A 36 -6.10 -24.91 -2.81
N SER A 37 -5.19 -24.70 -1.86
CA SER A 37 -5.26 -25.28 -0.52
C SER A 37 -6.35 -24.64 0.35
N GLY A 38 -6.92 -23.52 -0.08
CA GLY A 38 -7.84 -22.70 0.72
C GLY A 38 -7.08 -21.69 1.58
N VAL A 39 -7.51 -20.44 1.54
CA VAL A 39 -6.94 -19.33 2.30
C VAL A 39 -8.05 -18.43 2.82
N ASP A 40 -7.85 -17.86 3.99
CA ASP A 40 -8.80 -16.93 4.62
C ASP A 40 -8.53 -15.49 4.20
N ILE A 41 -7.26 -15.15 3.95
CA ILE A 41 -6.83 -13.78 3.60
C ILE A 41 -5.94 -13.79 2.35
N VAL A 42 -6.25 -12.93 1.40
CA VAL A 42 -5.43 -12.67 0.22
C VAL A 42 -4.87 -11.26 0.29
N ILE A 43 -3.54 -11.14 0.20
CA ILE A 43 -2.82 -9.86 0.17
C ILE A 43 -2.15 -9.78 -1.18
N GLY A 44 -2.25 -8.68 -1.93
CA GLY A 44 -1.58 -8.66 -3.22
C GLY A 44 -1.57 -7.32 -3.93
N THR A 45 -0.70 -7.25 -4.93
CA THR A 45 -0.63 -6.13 -5.87
C THR A 45 -1.67 -6.31 -6.97
N PRO A 46 -2.35 -5.26 -7.46
CA PRO A 46 -3.45 -5.36 -8.42
C PRO A 46 -3.14 -6.23 -9.64
N GLY A 47 -2.01 -6.01 -10.31
CA GLY A 47 -1.64 -6.77 -11.51
C GLY A 47 -1.57 -8.29 -11.27
N ARG A 48 -0.94 -8.75 -10.18
CA ARG A 48 -0.87 -10.19 -9.89
C ARG A 48 -2.22 -10.78 -9.47
N MET A 49 -3.03 -10.01 -8.76
CA MET A 49 -4.36 -10.45 -8.35
C MET A 49 -5.28 -10.62 -9.56
N LYS A 50 -5.31 -9.63 -10.46
CA LYS A 50 -6.04 -9.70 -11.73
C LYS A 50 -5.63 -10.90 -12.58
N ASP A 51 -4.32 -11.11 -12.77
CA ASP A 51 -3.80 -12.29 -13.47
C ASP A 51 -4.41 -13.60 -12.92
N LEU A 52 -4.47 -13.75 -11.60
CA LEU A 52 -4.92 -14.99 -10.96
C LEU A 52 -6.45 -15.14 -10.96
N ILE A 53 -7.18 -14.02 -10.99
CA ILE A 53 -8.64 -13.99 -11.20
C ILE A 53 -8.96 -14.39 -12.65
N GLU A 54 -8.28 -13.81 -13.64
CA GLU A 54 -8.46 -14.12 -15.07
C GLU A 54 -8.12 -15.58 -15.40
N MET A 55 -7.15 -16.16 -14.68
CA MET A 55 -6.83 -17.59 -14.77
C MET A 55 -7.87 -18.49 -14.10
N GLY A 56 -8.87 -17.94 -13.40
CA GLY A 56 -9.89 -18.69 -12.67
C GLY A 56 -9.35 -19.41 -11.43
N VAL A 57 -8.19 -19.01 -10.91
CA VAL A 57 -7.57 -19.62 -9.72
C VAL A 57 -7.95 -18.89 -8.44
N CYS A 58 -8.15 -17.58 -8.52
CA CYS A 58 -8.57 -16.75 -7.40
C CYS A 58 -10.04 -16.33 -7.59
N CYS A 59 -10.91 -16.73 -6.67
CA CYS A 59 -12.32 -16.33 -6.65
C CYS A 59 -12.56 -15.43 -5.43
N LEU A 60 -13.11 -14.24 -5.65
CA LEU A 60 -13.35 -13.25 -4.60
C LEU A 60 -14.84 -13.05 -4.27
N ASN A 61 -15.73 -13.84 -4.87
CA ASN A 61 -17.19 -13.74 -4.73
C ASN A 61 -17.68 -13.80 -3.26
N GLU A 62 -16.97 -14.52 -2.40
CA GLU A 62 -17.30 -14.66 -0.97
C GLU A 62 -16.58 -13.64 -0.07
N VAL A 63 -15.73 -12.78 -0.65
CA VAL A 63 -14.98 -11.77 0.11
C VAL A 63 -15.93 -10.67 0.58
N SER A 64 -16.16 -10.64 1.89
CA SER A 64 -17.01 -9.70 2.60
C SER A 64 -16.24 -8.56 3.29
N PHE A 65 -14.91 -8.60 3.29
CA PHE A 65 -14.06 -7.56 3.85
C PHE A 65 -12.93 -7.20 2.87
N VAL A 66 -12.81 -5.92 2.53
CA VAL A 66 -11.83 -5.41 1.57
C VAL A 66 -11.05 -4.26 2.18
N VAL A 67 -9.74 -4.28 2.02
CA VAL A 67 -8.84 -3.18 2.39
C VAL A 67 -8.09 -2.71 1.15
N LEU A 68 -8.17 -1.41 0.88
CA LEU A 68 -7.41 -0.75 -0.17
C LEU A 68 -6.40 0.21 0.48
N ASP A 69 -5.13 -0.16 0.49
CA ASP A 69 -4.05 0.61 1.14
C ASP A 69 -3.25 1.41 0.11
N GLU A 70 -2.83 2.63 0.47
CA GLU A 70 -2.21 3.61 -0.45
C GLU A 70 -3.01 3.78 -1.77
N ALA A 71 -4.32 4.05 -1.66
CA ALA A 71 -5.22 4.09 -2.81
C ALA A 71 -4.78 5.11 -3.87
N ASP A 72 -4.41 6.32 -3.46
CA ASP A 72 -3.84 7.35 -4.33
C ASP A 72 -2.60 6.85 -5.10
N ARG A 73 -1.66 6.22 -4.40
CA ARG A 73 -0.45 5.64 -5.00
C ARG A 73 -0.78 4.61 -6.08
N MET A 74 -1.76 3.74 -5.84
CA MET A 74 -2.17 2.74 -6.83
C MET A 74 -2.74 3.39 -8.10
N LEU A 75 -3.56 4.44 -7.96
CA LEU A 75 -4.11 5.14 -9.11
C LEU A 75 -3.02 5.91 -9.87
N ASP A 76 -2.06 6.53 -9.17
CA ASP A 76 -0.91 7.22 -9.77
C ASP A 76 -0.01 6.28 -10.58
N LEU A 77 0.11 5.02 -10.15
CA LEU A 77 0.83 3.96 -10.87
C LEU A 77 0.04 3.41 -12.07
N GLY A 78 -1.17 3.90 -12.32
CA GLY A 78 -2.03 3.48 -13.42
C GLY A 78 -2.81 2.20 -13.16
N PHE A 79 -2.88 1.72 -11.91
CA PHE A 79 -3.62 0.50 -11.57
C PHE A 79 -5.13 0.70 -11.39
N GLU A 80 -5.67 1.87 -11.76
CA GLU A 80 -7.11 2.14 -11.63
C GLU A 80 -7.98 1.06 -12.31
N PRO A 81 -7.74 0.66 -13.57
CA PRO A 81 -8.55 -0.36 -14.23
C PRO A 81 -8.51 -1.71 -13.49
N GLU A 82 -7.33 -2.14 -13.04
CA GLU A 82 -7.13 -3.39 -12.31
C GLU A 82 -7.84 -3.38 -10.96
N VAL A 83 -7.74 -2.28 -10.21
CA VAL A 83 -8.39 -2.14 -8.91
C VAL A 83 -9.91 -2.20 -9.07
N ARG A 84 -10.48 -1.50 -10.06
CA ARG A 84 -11.92 -1.52 -10.34
C ARG A 84 -12.42 -2.91 -10.71
N GLU A 85 -11.68 -3.63 -11.56
CA GLU A 85 -12.02 -5.01 -11.93
C GLU A 85 -11.94 -5.95 -10.72
N ILE A 86 -10.91 -5.84 -9.88
CA ILE A 86 -10.81 -6.66 -8.67
C ILE A 86 -12.00 -6.40 -7.73
N LEU A 87 -12.34 -5.13 -7.49
CA LEU A 87 -13.43 -4.72 -6.61
C LEU A 87 -14.81 -5.13 -7.14
N SER A 88 -15.00 -5.23 -8.45
CA SER A 88 -16.26 -5.69 -9.06
C SER A 88 -16.48 -7.19 -8.88
N GLN A 89 -15.41 -7.95 -8.68
CA GLN A 89 -15.45 -9.41 -8.49
C GLN A 89 -15.66 -9.83 -7.03
N THR A 90 -15.68 -8.88 -6.07
CA THR A 90 -15.95 -9.20 -4.66
C THR A 90 -17.43 -9.05 -4.31
N SER A 91 -17.86 -9.58 -3.15
CA SER A 91 -19.26 -9.50 -2.70
C SER A 91 -19.80 -8.08 -2.76
N SER A 92 -21.07 -7.93 -3.17
CA SER A 92 -21.79 -6.65 -3.13
C SER A 92 -22.14 -6.22 -1.71
N VAL A 93 -22.34 -7.18 -0.81
CA VAL A 93 -22.49 -6.95 0.63
C VAL A 93 -21.12 -7.17 1.27
N ARG A 94 -20.40 -6.06 1.47
CA ARG A 94 -19.05 -6.07 2.05
C ARG A 94 -18.80 -4.83 2.88
N GLN A 95 -17.89 -4.96 3.85
CA GLN A 95 -17.25 -3.82 4.48
C GLN A 95 -15.97 -3.49 3.72
N MET A 96 -15.78 -2.22 3.37
CA MET A 96 -14.58 -1.73 2.69
C MET A 96 -13.89 -0.67 3.54
N VAL A 97 -12.58 -0.78 3.68
CA VAL A 97 -11.70 0.22 4.30
C VAL A 97 -10.72 0.71 3.25
N MET A 98 -10.53 2.02 3.15
CA MET A 98 -9.60 2.64 2.22
C MET A 98 -8.66 3.57 2.96
N PHE A 99 -7.36 3.38 2.76
CA PHE A 99 -6.30 4.25 3.27
C PHE A 99 -5.68 5.00 2.08
N SER A 100 -5.53 6.31 2.23
CA SER A 100 -4.98 7.18 1.20
C SER A 100 -4.35 8.40 1.87
N ALA A 101 -3.16 8.81 1.42
CA ALA A 101 -2.48 9.98 1.96
C ALA A 101 -3.06 11.28 1.38
N THR A 102 -3.51 11.23 0.13
CA THR A 102 -4.15 12.32 -0.59
C THR A 102 -5.57 11.96 -1.00
N TRP A 103 -6.35 12.96 -1.42
CA TRP A 103 -7.76 12.77 -1.79
C TRP A 103 -8.13 13.37 -3.16
N PRO A 104 -7.46 12.96 -4.25
CA PRO A 104 -7.78 13.45 -5.59
C PRO A 104 -9.14 12.93 -6.07
N LEU A 105 -9.68 13.55 -7.14
CA LEU A 105 -10.98 13.19 -7.70
C LEU A 105 -11.09 11.69 -8.07
N ALA A 106 -10.00 11.06 -8.50
CA ALA A 106 -9.98 9.64 -8.84
C ALA A 106 -10.23 8.74 -7.61
N VAL A 107 -9.57 9.02 -6.49
CA VAL A 107 -9.79 8.32 -5.21
C VAL A 107 -11.21 8.57 -4.70
N HIS A 108 -11.70 9.81 -4.82
CA HIS A 108 -13.08 10.14 -4.43
C HIS A 108 -14.12 9.35 -5.23
N LYS A 109 -13.94 9.25 -6.56
CA LYS A 109 -14.82 8.46 -7.43
C LYS A 109 -14.77 6.98 -7.09
N LEU A 110 -13.59 6.43 -6.83
CA LEU A 110 -13.43 5.03 -6.42
C LEU A 110 -14.19 4.74 -5.11
N ALA A 111 -14.08 5.63 -4.13
CA ALA A 111 -14.82 5.51 -2.87
C ALA A 111 -16.34 5.54 -3.09
N GLN A 112 -16.83 6.51 -3.88
CA GLN A 112 -18.26 6.65 -4.17
C GLN A 112 -18.86 5.43 -4.90
N GLU A 113 -18.05 4.74 -5.69
CA GLU A 113 -18.50 3.60 -6.49
C GLU A 113 -18.52 2.28 -5.71
N PHE A 114 -17.54 2.06 -4.82
CA PHE A 114 -17.31 0.74 -4.21
C PHE A 114 -17.49 0.69 -2.69
N MET A 115 -17.49 1.83 -1.99
CA MET A 115 -17.72 1.87 -0.54
C MET A 115 -19.21 2.03 -0.23
N ASP A 116 -19.56 1.88 1.05
CA ASP A 116 -20.89 2.23 1.54
C ASP A 116 -21.26 3.67 1.14
N PRO A 117 -22.53 3.96 0.78
CA PRO A 117 -22.98 5.32 0.45
C PRO A 117 -22.71 6.37 1.54
N ASN A 118 -22.57 5.94 2.81
CA ASN A 118 -22.29 6.79 3.96
C ASN A 118 -20.98 6.36 4.67
N PRO A 119 -19.80 6.51 4.02
CA PRO A 119 -18.54 6.08 4.62
C PRO A 119 -18.11 7.06 5.71
N ILE A 120 -17.51 6.53 6.78
CA ILE A 120 -16.90 7.37 7.81
C ILE A 120 -15.50 7.78 7.32
N LYS A 121 -15.31 9.06 7.00
CA LYS A 121 -14.00 9.63 6.67
C LYS A 121 -13.29 10.05 7.97
N VAL A 122 -12.15 9.44 8.26
CA VAL A 122 -11.26 9.85 9.35
C VAL A 122 -10.02 10.50 8.73
N VAL A 123 -9.74 11.75 9.11
CA VAL A 123 -8.57 12.51 8.66
C VAL A 123 -7.69 12.78 9.86
N ILE A 124 -6.41 12.41 9.76
CA ILE A 124 -5.39 12.68 10.78
C ILE A 124 -4.50 13.81 10.25
N GLY A 125 -4.49 14.96 10.92
CA GLY A 125 -3.78 16.16 10.49
C GLY A 125 -4.70 17.21 9.83
N SER A 126 -4.11 18.16 9.11
CA SER A 126 -4.82 19.18 8.31
C SER A 126 -4.91 18.76 6.84
N GLU A 127 -5.99 19.13 6.15
CA GLU A 127 -6.15 18.88 4.70
C GLU A 127 -5.13 19.66 3.84
N ASP A 128 -4.51 20.69 4.42
CA ASP A 128 -3.37 21.38 3.82
C ASP A 128 -2.12 20.50 3.93
N LEU A 129 -1.63 20.00 2.79
CA LEU A 129 -0.29 19.44 2.60
C LEU A 129 0.78 20.54 2.78
N ALA A 130 0.78 21.23 3.91
CA ALA A 130 1.91 22.05 4.31
C ALA A 130 2.99 21.11 4.84
N ALA A 131 4.22 21.25 4.35
CA ALA A 131 5.38 20.60 4.96
C ALA A 131 5.32 20.87 6.46
N ASN A 132 5.35 19.82 7.28
CA ASN A 132 5.15 19.91 8.72
C ASN A 132 5.99 21.07 9.30
N HIS A 133 5.34 22.08 9.88
CA HIS A 133 6.02 23.28 10.40
C HIS A 133 7.04 22.93 11.50
N ASP A 134 6.96 21.71 12.06
CA ASP A 134 7.89 21.18 13.06
C ASP A 134 9.19 20.60 12.46
N VAL A 135 9.33 20.54 11.12
CA VAL A 135 10.55 20.06 10.46
C VAL A 135 11.34 21.25 9.90
N MET A 136 12.43 21.60 10.59
CA MET A 136 13.39 22.59 10.10
C MET A 136 14.11 22.08 8.85
N GLN A 137 13.82 22.66 7.70
CA GLN A 137 14.51 22.39 6.44
C GLN A 137 15.57 23.45 6.18
N ILE A 138 16.82 23.02 5.92
CA ILE A 138 17.94 23.90 5.59
C ILE A 138 18.40 23.54 4.17
N VAL A 139 18.36 24.50 3.26
CA VAL A 139 18.84 24.34 1.89
C VAL A 139 20.14 25.12 1.72
N GLU A 140 21.19 24.43 1.26
CA GLU A 140 22.50 25.03 0.97
C GLU A 140 22.85 24.82 -0.50
N VAL A 141 23.16 25.90 -1.21
CA VAL A 141 23.65 25.84 -2.59
C VAL A 141 25.17 25.67 -2.56
N LEU A 142 25.66 24.57 -3.13
CA LEU A 142 27.06 24.20 -3.13
C LEU A 142 27.51 23.90 -4.56
N GLU A 143 28.78 24.18 -4.86
CA GLU A 143 29.43 23.63 -6.05
C GLU A 143 29.60 22.11 -5.89
N ASP A 144 29.45 21.34 -6.97
CA ASP A 144 29.48 19.86 -6.91
C ASP A 144 30.74 19.31 -6.22
N ARG A 145 31.87 19.97 -6.41
CA ARG A 145 33.17 19.59 -5.81
C ARG A 145 33.21 19.77 -4.29
N ALA A 146 32.31 20.58 -3.74
CA ALA A 146 32.22 20.89 -2.32
C ALA A 146 31.21 20.03 -1.57
N ARG A 147 30.39 19.20 -2.27
CA ARG A 147 29.37 18.36 -1.64
C ARG A 147 29.96 17.39 -0.63
N ASP A 148 31.01 16.65 -0.99
CA ASP A 148 31.59 15.62 -0.12
C ASP A 148 32.21 16.22 1.15
N SER A 149 32.97 17.31 1.00
CA SER A 149 33.56 18.04 2.13
C SER A 149 32.47 18.63 3.04
N ARG A 150 31.38 19.14 2.47
CA ARG A 150 30.26 19.68 3.25
C ARG A 150 29.47 18.58 3.95
N LEU A 151 29.25 17.45 3.30
CA LEU A 151 28.60 16.29 3.90
C LEU A 151 29.42 15.81 5.10
N LEU A 152 30.73 15.66 4.97
CA LEU A 152 31.61 15.29 6.09
C LEU A 152 31.53 16.28 7.25
N ALA A 153 31.52 17.58 6.99
CA ALA A 153 31.36 18.60 8.02
C ALA A 153 29.98 18.55 8.70
N LEU A 154 28.90 18.28 7.95
CA LEU A 154 27.56 18.09 8.50
C LEU A 154 27.47 16.80 9.31
N LEU A 155 28.15 15.74 8.89
CA LEU A 155 28.29 14.51 9.65
C LEU A 155 29.00 14.80 10.97
N GLU A 156 30.20 15.35 10.96
CA GLU A 156 30.90 15.70 12.22
C GLU A 156 30.05 16.57 13.14
N LYS A 157 29.29 17.51 12.59
CA LYS A 157 28.43 18.43 13.35
C LYS A 157 27.20 17.74 13.97
N TYR A 158 26.60 16.74 13.32
CA TYR A 158 25.30 16.18 13.72
C TYR A 158 25.33 14.67 14.06
N HIS A 159 26.45 13.98 13.87
CA HIS A 159 26.56 12.51 13.95
C HIS A 159 26.79 11.98 15.38
N THR A 160 26.40 12.73 16.42
CA THR A 160 26.33 12.21 17.80
C THR A 160 25.09 11.33 18.02
N SER A 161 24.14 11.27 17.09
CA SER A 161 22.96 10.41 17.19
C SER A 161 22.50 9.92 15.81
N ARG A 162 22.38 8.59 15.64
CA ARG A 162 22.04 7.90 14.38
C ARG A 162 20.91 8.58 13.61
N ARG A 163 21.21 9.14 12.43
CA ARG A 163 20.21 9.58 11.44
C ARG A 163 20.60 9.10 10.05
N LEU A 164 19.61 8.61 9.30
CA LEU A 164 19.74 8.08 7.94
C LEU A 164 19.94 9.23 6.96
N ILE A 165 20.86 9.05 6.01
CA ILE A 165 21.20 10.02 4.96
C ILE A 165 20.85 9.40 3.63
N TYR A 166 20.04 10.10 2.84
CA TYR A 166 19.75 9.75 1.45
C TYR A 166 20.54 10.69 0.54
N GLN A 167 21.21 10.12 -0.47
CA GLN A 167 21.89 10.86 -1.53
C GLN A 167 21.07 10.67 -2.82
N SER A 168 20.67 11.78 -3.45
CA SER A 168 20.03 11.83 -4.77
C SER A 168 21.00 12.31 -5.84
#